data_AF-A0A2S9ELT2-F1
#
_entry.id   AF-A0A2S9ELT2-F1
#
_cell.length_a   1.000
_cell.length_b   1.000
_cell.length_c   1.000
_cell.angle_alpha   90.00
_cell.angle_beta   90.00
_cell.angle_gamma   90.00
#
_symmetry.space_group_name_H-M   'P 1'
#
loop_
_entity.id
_entity.type
_entity.pdbx_description
1 polymer ?
#
loop_
_entity_poly.entity_id
_entity_poly.type
_entity_poly.pdbx_seq_one_letter_code
_entity_poly.pdbx_strand_id
1 'polypeptide(L)' 'MYPISAQLAAFVAKTESFTSDDSSLAGLRQNYNRMCEAFTPPRPRGLLIENARLAGVNIRSYLPT' A
#
# COMPACT_ATOMS: atom_id res chain seq x y z
N MET A 1 4.09 -12.21 27.06
CA MET A 1 3.98 -11.59 25.73
C MET A 1 4.82 -12.42 24.78
N TYR A 2 4.27 -12.92 23.68
CA TYR A 2 5.06 -13.65 22.69
C TYR A 2 5.83 -12.65 21.84
N PRO A 3 7.17 -12.76 21.72
CA PRO A 3 7.95 -11.82 20.95
C PRO A 3 7.66 -12.01 19.46
N ILE A 4 7.44 -10.89 18.75
CA ILE A 4 7.40 -10.88 17.29
C ILE A 4 8.82 -11.04 16.74
N SER A 5 8.94 -11.54 15.51
CA SER A 5 10.25 -11.64 14.84
C SER A 5 10.86 -10.25 14.64
N ALA A 6 12.19 -10.18 14.53
CA ALA A 6 12.89 -8.93 14.27
C ALA A 6 12.40 -8.25 12.98
N GLN A 7 12.04 -9.04 11.96
CA GLN A 7 11.50 -8.53 10.70
C GLN A 7 10.11 -7.89 10.91
N LEU A 8 9.24 -8.51 11.71
CA LEU A 8 7.93 -7.96 11.99
C LEU A 8 8.03 -6.70 12.86
N ALA A 9 8.97 -6.66 13.82
CA ALA A 9 9.26 -5.45 14.58
C ALA A 9 9.74 -4.30 13.68
N ALA A 10 10.63 -4.57 12.71
CA ALA A 10 11.09 -3.58 11.75
C ALA A 10 9.95 -3.08 10.84
N PHE A 11 9.06 -3.97 10.41
CA PHE A 11 7.87 -3.61 9.64
C PHE A 11 6.92 -2.69 10.43
N VAL A 12 6.68 -3.00 11.72
CA VAL A 12 5.85 -2.15 12.60
C VAL A 12 6.49 -0.77 12.75
N ALA A 13 7.78 -0.70 13.11
CA ALA A 13 8.48 0.57 13.26
C ALA A 13 8.45 1.43 11.98
N LYS A 14 8.60 0.79 10.81
CA LYS A 14 8.50 1.49 9.52
C LYS A 14 7.07 1.96 9.23
N THR A 15 6.06 1.15 9.55
CA THR A 15 4.64 1.51 9.40
C THR A 15 4.27 2.72 10.27
N GLU A 16 4.70 2.73 11.52
CA GLU A 16 4.48 3.84 12.45
C GLU A 16 5.10 5.16 11.97
N SER A 17 6.21 5.10 11.22
CA SER A 17 6.85 6.29 10.65
C SER A 17 6.02 7.05 9.62
N PHE A 18 4.91 6.48 9.13
CA PHE A 18 3.97 7.15 8.22
C PHE A 18 2.82 7.86 8.94
N THR A 19 2.72 7.71 10.27
CA THR A 19 1.67 8.38 11.05
C THR A 19 1.93 9.88 11.16
N SER A 20 0.85 10.64 11.40
CA SER A 20 0.87 12.09 11.57
C SER A 20 -0.17 12.47 12.61
N ASP A 21 -0.03 13.65 13.20
CA ASP A 21 -1.00 14.21 14.16
C ASP A 21 -2.31 14.66 13.48
N ASP A 22 -2.36 14.70 12.14
CA ASP A 22 -3.60 14.95 11.41
C ASP A 22 -4.52 13.71 11.43
N SER A 23 -5.51 13.76 12.33
CA SER A 23 -6.54 12.74 12.47
C SER A 23 -7.73 12.91 11.51
N SER A 24 -7.70 13.88 10.60
CA SER A 24 -8.75 14.04 9.59
C SER A 24 -8.79 12.85 8.63
N LEU A 25 -9.96 12.56 8.05
CA LEU A 25 -10.06 11.50 7.03
C LEU A 25 -9.13 11.74 5.83
N ALA A 26 -8.85 13.01 5.50
CA ALA A 26 -7.93 13.35 4.43
C ALA A 26 -6.48 13.01 4.81
N GLY A 27 -6.04 13.41 6.01
CA GLY A 27 -4.71 13.07 6.55
C GLY A 27 -4.50 11.57 6.69
N LEU A 28 -5.48 10.86 7.25
CA LEU A 28 -5.44 9.40 7.38
C LEU A 28 -5.29 8.70 6.01
N ARG A 29 -6.06 9.12 5.00
CA ARG A 29 -5.96 8.58 3.63
C ARG A 29 -4.61 8.87 2.99
N GLN A 30 -4.09 10.09 3.16
CA GLN A 30 -2.80 10.47 2.59
C GLN A 30 -1.66 9.65 3.19
N ASN A 31 -1.64 9.48 4.51
CA ASN A 31 -0.63 8.71 5.22
C ASN A 31 -0.69 7.23 4.83
N TYR A 32 -1.90 6.67 4.76
CA TYR A 32 -2.10 5.29 4.32
C TYR A 32 -1.61 5.07 2.88
N ASN A 33 -1.93 6.00 1.96
CA ASN A 33 -1.45 5.91 0.56
C ASN A 33 0.07 5.94 0.48
N ARG A 34 0.74 6.84 1.20
CA ARG A 34 2.21 6.91 1.26
C ARG A 34 2.83 5.63 1.82
N MET A 35 2.23 5.07 2.87
CA MET A 35 2.65 3.79 3.43
C MET A 35 2.53 2.67 2.39
N CYS A 36 1.38 2.56 1.71
CA CYS A 36 1.17 1.57 0.65
C CYS A 36 2.18 1.73 -0.48
N GLU A 37 2.46 2.95 -0.94
CA GLU A 37 3.46 3.21 -1.98
C GLU A 37 4.86 2.73 -1.56
N ALA A 38 5.26 2.98 -0.30
CA ALA A 38 6.57 2.58 0.20
C ALA A 38 6.73 1.05 0.34
N PHE A 39 5.65 0.32 0.63
CA PHE A 39 5.68 -1.14 0.76
C PHE A 39 5.29 -1.87 -0.54
N THR A 40 4.77 -1.18 -1.55
CA THR A 40 4.41 -1.79 -2.83
C THR A 40 5.68 -2.18 -3.57
N PRO A 41 5.90 -3.49 -3.82
CA PRO A 41 7.07 -3.91 -4.58
C PRO A 41 7.00 -3.41 -6.03
N PRO A 42 8.14 -3.37 -6.74
CA PRO A 42 8.15 -3.10 -8.17
C PRO A 42 7.23 -4.05 -8.93
N ARG A 43 6.68 -3.58 -10.05
CA ARG A 43 5.79 -4.37 -10.90
C ARG A 43 6.42 -5.73 -11.24
N PRO A 44 5.72 -6.85 -10.99
CA PRO A 44 6.26 -8.17 -11.30
C PRO A 44 6.43 -8.35 -12.81
N ARG A 45 7.50 -9.04 -13.20
CA ARG A 45 7.70 -9.49 -14.59
C ARG A 45 6.63 -10.53 -14.95
N GLY A 46 6.24 -10.59 -16.22
CA GLY A 46 5.23 -11.55 -16.68
C GLY A 46 3.79 -11.15 -16.38
N LEU A 47 3.52 -9.89 -16.01
CA LEU A 47 2.19 -9.41 -15.68
C LEU A 47 1.87 -8.10 -16.42
N LEU A 48 0.84 -8.16 -17.28
CA LEU A 48 0.21 -6.99 -17.89
C LEU A 48 -0.77 -6.39 -16.87
N ILE A 49 -0.61 -5.09 -16.59
CA ILE A 49 -1.47 -4.32 -15.70
C ILE A 49 -2.03 -3.15 -16.49
N GLU A 50 -3.35 -3.09 -16.62
CA GLU A 50 -4.06 -2.06 -17.36
C GLU A 50 -5.13 -1.40 -16.49
N ASN A 51 -5.24 -0.07 -16.56
CA ASN A 51 -6.31 0.67 -15.89
C ASN A 51 -7.35 1.06 -16.94
N ALA A 52 -8.63 0.89 -16.60
CA ALA A 52 -9.75 1.25 -17.45
C ALA A 52 -10.93 1.80 -16.61
N ARG A 53 -11.99 2.21 -17.30
CA ARG A 53 -13.25 2.62 -16.66
C ARG A 53 -14.39 1.75 -17.19
N LEU A 54 -15.13 1.12 -16.29
CA LEU A 54 -16.30 0.31 -16.61
C LEU A 54 -17.52 0.93 -15.93
N ALA A 55 -18.51 1.36 -16.72
CA ALA A 55 -19.72 2.01 -16.22
C ALA A 55 -19.46 3.15 -15.20
N GLY A 56 -18.40 3.95 -15.42
CA GLY A 56 -18.04 5.05 -14.52
C GLY A 56 -17.07 4.68 -13.39
N VAL A 57 -16.84 3.40 -13.14
CA VAL A 57 -15.98 2.89 -12.06
C VAL A 57 -14.57 2.63 -12.58
N ASN A 58 -13.55 3.09 -11.85
CA ASN A 58 -12.16 2.78 -12.18
C ASN A 58 -11.87 1.30 -11.87
N ILE A 59 -11.36 0.57 -12.85
CA ILE A 59 -10.97 -0.83 -12.71
C ILE A 59 -9.49 -1.00 -13.08
N ARG A 60 -8.87 -2.07 -12.56
CA ARG A 60 -7.54 -2.51 -12.94
C ARG A 60 -7.56 -3.98 -13.31
N SER A 61 -7.14 -4.27 -14.53
CA SER A 61 -7.01 -5.64 -15.05
C SER A 61 -5.58 -6.13 -14.85
N TYR A 62 -5.46 -7.40 -14.50
CA TYR A 62 -4.19 -8.10 -14.32
C TYR A 62 -4.21 -9.36 -15.18
N LEU A 63 -3.31 -9.45 -16.16
CA LEU A 63 -3.25 -10.56 -17.11
C LEU A 63 -1.81 -11.12 -17.15
N PRO A 64 -1.61 -12.44 -16.96
CA PRO A 64 -0.31 -13.06 -17.21
C PRO A 64 0.13 -12.86 -18.66
N THR A 65 1.41 -12.57 -18.88
CA THR A 65 2.02 -12.44 -20.22
C THR A 65 2.96 -13.58 -20.52
#